data_AF-A0A9X8VDS6-F1
#
_entry.id   AF-A0A9X8VDS6-F1
#
_cell.length_a   1.000
_cell.length_b   1.000
_cell.length_c   1.000
_cell.angle_alpha   90.00
_cell.angle_beta   90.00
_cell.angle_gamma   90.00
#
_symmetry.space_group_name_H-M   'P 1'
#
loop_
_entity.id
_entity.type
_entity.pdbx_description
1 polymer ?
#
loop_
_entity_poly.entity_id
_entity_poly.type
_entity_poly.pdbx_seq_one_letter_code
_entity_poly.pdbx_strand_id
1 'polypeptide(L)'
;LSGNGTGGANLGAWRLRADWQANLNHQTGSSQSTDKQFDWSRYYAYRAIPALRSRLTMGEDYLNSDIFDSLRFTGVSLRSDDSMLPPNLRGYAPEVT
;
A
#
# COMPACT_ATOMS: atom_id res chain seq x y z
N LEU A 1 -13.53 2.14 18.20
CA LEU A 1 -13.93 1.85 16.80
C LEU A 1 -12.77 2.16 15.88
N SER A 2 -12.35 1.19 15.08
CA SER A 2 -11.42 1.42 13.98
C SER A 2 -12.16 1.35 12.65
N GLY A 3 -11.68 2.09 11.65
CA GLY A 3 -12.16 2.06 10.27
C GLY A 3 -10.99 2.25 9.33
N ASN A 4 -10.95 1.49 8.26
CA ASN A 4 -9.94 1.59 7.22
C ASN A 4 -10.61 1.63 5.86
N GLY A 5 -10.00 2.34 4.92
CA GLY A 5 -10.52 2.43 3.57
C GLY A 5 -9.42 2.68 2.56
N THR A 6 -9.62 2.15 1.36
CA THR A 6 -8.73 2.36 0.22
C THR A 6 -9.51 3.09 -0.87
N GLY A 7 -9.08 4.32 -1.17
CA GLY A 7 -9.49 5.06 -2.36
C GLY A 7 -8.60 4.70 -3.54
N GLY A 8 -9.15 4.74 -4.75
CA GLY A 8 -8.36 4.55 -5.96
C GLY A 8 -8.97 5.22 -7.18
N ALA A 9 -8.11 5.67 -8.08
CA ALA A 9 -8.47 6.24 -9.36
C ALA A 9 -7.59 5.67 -10.47
N ASN A 10 -8.16 5.41 -11.64
CA ASN A 10 -7.41 4.86 -12.78
C ASN A 10 -7.48 5.86 -13.94
N LEU A 11 -6.33 6.22 -14.48
CA LEU A 11 -6.19 7.17 -15.60
C LEU A 11 -5.26 6.57 -16.66
N GLY A 12 -5.85 5.93 -17.67
CA GLY A 12 -5.11 5.20 -18.69
C GLY A 12 -4.27 4.07 -18.08
N ALA A 13 -2.95 4.12 -18.25
CA ALA A 13 -2.02 3.14 -17.70
C ALA A 13 -1.65 3.41 -16.23
N TRP A 14 -2.01 4.58 -15.68
CA TRP A 14 -1.73 4.97 -14.30
C TRP A 14 -2.85 4.51 -13.37
N ARG A 15 -2.44 3.98 -12.21
CA ARG A 15 -3.33 3.57 -11.13
C ARG A 15 -2.91 4.30 -9.87
N LEU A 16 -3.77 5.16 -9.38
CA LEU A 16 -3.62 5.91 -8.15
C LEU A 16 -4.35 5.16 -7.05
N ARG A 17 -3.70 5.03 -5.89
CA ARG A 17 -4.24 4.38 -4.70
C ARG A 17 -3.93 5.25 -3.49
N ALA A 18 -4.88 5.36 -2.59
CA ALA A 18 -4.74 6.08 -1.34
C ALA A 18 -5.40 5.28 -0.22
N ASP A 19 -4.63 4.96 0.82
CA ASP A 19 -5.07 4.19 1.97
C ASP A 19 -5.19 5.11 3.18
N TRP A 20 -6.32 5.06 3.87
CA TRP A 20 -6.58 5.82 5.09
C TRP A 20 -7.05 4.88 6.21
N GLN A 21 -6.64 5.21 7.42
CA GLN A 21 -7.05 4.49 8.63
C GLN A 21 -7.46 5.48 9.71
N ALA A 22 -8.52 5.15 10.43
CA ALA A 22 -9.08 5.92 11.52
C ALA A 22 -9.25 5.01 12.72
N ASN A 23 -8.76 5.43 13.88
CA ASN A 23 -8.98 4.74 15.14
C ASN A 23 -9.57 5.73 16.16
N LEU A 24 -10.68 5.34 16.75
CA LEU A 24 -11.38 6.04 17.82
C LEU A 24 -11.31 5.14 19.04
N ASN A 25 -10.39 5.42 19.95
CA ASN A 25 -10.33 4.69 21.21
C ASN A 25 -11.11 5.48 22.27
N HIS A 26 -12.23 4.92 22.73
CA HIS A 26 -13.06 5.53 23.77
C HIS A 26 -13.03 4.62 24.99
N GLN A 27 -12.32 5.08 26.03
CA GLN A 27 -12.13 4.32 27.26
C GLN A 27 -13.05 4.88 28.34
N THR A 28 -14.19 4.24 28.56
CA THR A 28 -15.15 4.63 29.61
C THR A 28 -14.68 4.08 30.96
N GLY A 29 -14.23 4.95 31.88
CA GLY A 29 -13.93 4.54 33.26
C GLY A 29 -12.99 5.45 34.06
N SER A 30 -12.24 6.32 33.39
CA SER A 30 -11.36 7.29 34.04
C SER A 30 -11.38 8.57 33.21
N SER A 31 -11.16 9.72 33.85
CA SER A 31 -11.09 11.04 33.24
C SER A 31 -9.97 11.13 32.19
N GLN A 32 -10.14 10.48 31.03
CA GLN A 32 -9.14 10.36 29.98
C GLN A 32 -9.75 10.73 28.63
N SER A 33 -9.00 11.57 27.93
CA SER A 33 -9.33 12.17 26.64
C SER A 33 -9.68 11.11 25.60
N THR A 34 -10.65 11.41 24.74
CA THR A 34 -10.95 10.57 23.58
C THR A 34 -9.80 10.69 22.58
N ASP A 35 -8.98 9.65 22.45
CA ASP A 35 -7.94 9.59 21.44
C ASP A 35 -8.56 9.28 20.08
N LYS A 36 -8.69 10.33 19.27
CA LYS A 36 -9.10 10.26 17.87
C LYS A 36 -7.86 10.38 17.01
N GLN A 37 -7.42 9.25 16.47
CA GLN A 37 -6.26 9.18 15.62
C GLN A 37 -6.70 8.88 14.19
N PHE A 38 -6.46 9.84 13.30
CA PHE A 38 -6.83 9.74 11.89
C PHE A 38 -5.56 9.90 11.06
N ASP A 39 -5.13 8.82 10.42
CA ASP A 39 -3.87 8.76 9.69
C ASP A 39 -4.11 8.42 8.22
N TRP A 40 -3.60 9.28 7.35
CA TRP A 40 -3.42 8.94 5.93
C TRP A 40 -2.20 8.02 5.82
N SER A 41 -2.45 6.74 5.64
CA SER A 41 -1.41 5.70 5.72
C SER A 41 -0.55 5.67 4.47
N ARG A 42 -1.11 5.91 3.28
CA ARG A 42 -0.35 5.78 2.04
C ARG A 42 -1.02 6.48 0.86
N TYR A 43 -0.24 7.06 -0.04
CA TYR A 43 -0.70 7.51 -1.35
C TYR A 43 0.36 7.24 -2.42
N TYR A 44 -0.01 6.47 -3.44
CA TYR A 44 0.92 6.05 -4.48
C TYR A 44 0.23 5.94 -5.83
N ALA A 45 0.97 6.27 -6.87
CA ALA A 45 0.62 6.02 -8.25
C ALA A 45 1.54 4.96 -8.81
N TYR A 46 1.01 3.99 -9.55
CA TYR A 46 1.83 3.03 -10.26
C TYR A 46 1.40 2.87 -11.70
N ARG A 47 2.37 2.59 -12.56
CA ARG A 47 2.18 2.31 -13.98
C ARG A 47 3.06 1.13 -14.38
N ALA A 48 2.49 0.20 -15.12
CA ALA A 48 3.26 -0.86 -15.76
C ALA A 48 3.96 -0.32 -17.01
N ILE A 49 5.23 -0.69 -17.18
CA ILE A 49 6.05 -0.41 -18.37
C ILE A 49 6.34 -1.75 -19.05
N PRO A 50 5.53 -2.17 -20.03
CA PRO A 50 5.70 -3.47 -20.69
C PRO A 50 7.06 -3.63 -21.38
N ALA A 51 7.62 -2.53 -21.90
CA ALA A 51 8.92 -2.53 -22.58
C ALA A 51 10.07 -3.04 -21.69
N LEU A 52 9.96 -2.83 -20.37
CA LEU A 52 10.98 -3.23 -19.39
C LEU A 52 10.49 -4.37 -18.48
N ARG A 53 9.28 -4.89 -18.71
CA ARG A 53 8.61 -5.88 -17.83
C ARG A 53 8.63 -5.45 -16.35
N SER A 54 8.45 -4.16 -16.12
CA SER A 54 8.61 -3.55 -14.80
C SER A 54 7.42 -2.67 -14.45
N ARG A 55 7.22 -2.48 -13.15
CA ARG A 55 6.23 -1.58 -12.58
C ARG A 55 6.96 -0.38 -11.99
N LEU A 56 6.63 0.79 -12.52
CA LEU A 56 7.06 2.07 -11.98
C LEU A 56 6.03 2.50 -10.93
N THR A 57 6.47 2.64 -9.69
CA THR A 57 5.66 3.16 -8.59
C THR A 57 6.23 4.50 -8.14
N MET A 58 5.38 5.50 -7.98
CA MET A 58 5.73 6.87 -7.61
C MET A 58 4.82 7.31 -6.46
N GLY A 59 5.40 7.87 -5.40
CA GLY A 59 4.67 8.39 -4.25
C GLY A 59 5.19 7.81 -2.95
N GLU A 60 4.32 7.77 -1.95
CA GLU A 60 4.62 7.16 -0.67
C GLU A 60 4.41 5.65 -0.74
N ASP A 61 5.51 4.94 -0.54
CA ASP A 61 5.52 3.48 -0.46
C ASP A 61 6.29 3.04 0.77
N TYR A 62 5.98 1.85 1.24
CA TYR A 62 6.78 1.18 2.25
C TYR A 62 7.87 0.42 1.50
N LEU A 63 9.13 0.74 1.77
CA LEU A 63 10.22 -0.08 1.29
C LEU A 63 10.23 -1.34 2.15
N ASN A 64 9.46 -2.35 1.74
CA ASN A 64 9.60 -3.69 2.28
C ASN A 64 10.81 -4.33 1.57
N SER A 65 11.84 -4.61 2.36
CA SER A 65 13.09 -5.24 1.93
C SER A 65 13.40 -6.36 2.91
N ASP A 66 13.71 -7.56 2.43
CA ASP A 66 13.89 -8.75 3.28
C ASP A 66 15.06 -8.65 4.29
N ILE A 67 15.85 -7.58 4.22
CA ILE A 67 17.06 -7.33 5.01
C ILE A 67 16.88 -6.14 5.97
N PHE A 68 15.92 -5.25 5.74
CA PHE A 68 15.76 -3.99 6.51
C PHE A 68 14.31 -3.78 6.98
N ASP A 69 14.15 -3.09 8.10
CA ASP A 69 12.83 -2.69 8.60
C ASP A 69 12.05 -1.88 7.55
N SER A 70 10.73 -1.98 7.57
CA SER A 70 9.87 -1.28 6.62
C SER A 70 9.94 0.22 6.83
N LEU A 71 10.67 0.93 5.97
CA LEU A 71 10.78 2.38 6.00
C LEU A 71 9.73 2.97 5.06
N ARG A 72 8.92 3.92 5.55
CA ARG A 72 8.05 4.73 4.67
C ARG A 72 8.93 5.74 3.95
N PHE A 73 8.96 5.66 2.62
CA PHE A 73 9.70 6.60 1.79
C PHE A 73 8.76 7.25 0.79
N THR A 74 9.03 8.52 0.49
CA THR A 74 8.38 9.22 -0.62
C THR A 74 9.37 9.27 -1.78
N GLY A 75 9.05 8.61 -2.88
CA GLY A 75 9.97 8.58 -4.01
C GLY A 75 9.44 7.83 -5.22
N VAL A 76 10.38 7.36 -6.03
CA VAL A 76 10.11 6.59 -7.24
C VAL A 76 10.82 5.26 -7.11
N SER A 77 10.10 4.16 -7.29
CA SER A 77 10.68 2.81 -7.36
C SER A 77 10.33 2.17 -8.70
N LEU A 78 11.31 1.50 -9.28
CA LEU A 78 11.13 0.67 -10.45
C LEU A 78 11.42 -0.76 -10.03
N ARG A 79 10.39 -1.61 -10.02
CA ARG A 79 10.52 -3.02 -9.64
C ARG A 79 10.15 -3.91 -10.83
N SER A 80 10.97 -4.92 -11.11
CA SER A 80 10.61 -5.98 -12.06
C SER A 80 9.39 -6.72 -11.53
N ASP A 81 8.42 -6.97 -12.41
CA ASP A 81 7.14 -7.54 -12.02
C ASP A 81 6.95 -8.91 -12.64
N ASP A 82 7.26 -9.95 -11.86
CA ASP A 82 7.13 -11.35 -12.27
C ASP A 82 5.67 -11.77 -12.50
N SER A 83 4.68 -10.98 -12.05
CA SER A 83 3.27 -11.21 -12.41
C SER A 83 2.97 -10.91 -13.89
N MET A 84 3.91 -10.28 -14.61
CA MET A 84 3.87 -10.16 -16.08
C MET A 84 4.41 -11.40 -16.79
N LEU A 85 4.97 -12.38 -16.06
CA LEU A 85 5.33 -13.67 -16.63
C LEU A 85 4.09 -14.54 -16.89
N PRO A 86 4.14 -15.39 -17.93
CA PRO A 86 3.12 -16.40 -18.19
C PRO A 86 2.86 -17.24 -16.93
N PRO A 87 1.61 -17.67 -16.70
CA PRO A 87 1.19 -18.31 -15.45
C PRO A 87 1.97 -19.57 -15.06
N ASN A 88 2.70 -20.19 -15.98
CA ASN A 88 3.52 -21.39 -15.73
C ASN A 88 4.72 -21.17 -14.78
N LEU A 89 5.02 -19.93 -14.36
CA LEU A 89 6.09 -19.60 -13.41
C LEU A 89 5.60 -18.80 -12.19
N ARG A 90 4.29 -18.61 -12.01
CA ARG A 90 3.75 -17.90 -10.84
C ARG A 90 3.75 -18.84 -9.64
N GLY A 91 4.63 -18.55 -8.67
CA GLY A 91 4.60 -19.17 -7.36
C GLY A 91 3.21 -19.06 -6.72
N TYR A 92 2.78 -20.19 -6.16
CA TYR A 92 1.50 -20.41 -5.48
C TYR A 92 1.20 -19.33 -4.43
N ALA A 93 -0.01 -18.76 -4.43
CA ALA A 93 -0.47 -17.89 -3.35
C ALA A 93 -1.14 -18.77 -2.27
N PRO A 94 -0.69 -18.73 -1.00
CA PRO A 94 -1.32 -19.52 0.06
C PRO A 94 -2.70 -18.95 0.38
N GLU A 95 -3.67 -19.86 0.48
CA GLU A 95 -5.03 -19.57 0.94
C GLU A 95 -5.00 -19.31 2.45
N VAL A 96 -5.59 -18.21 2.90
CA VAL A 96 -5.77 -17.93 4.32
C VAL A 96 -7.10 -18.54 4.74
N THR A 97 -7.06 -19.75 5.31
CA THR A 97 -8.19 -20.39 5.99
C THR A 97 -8.26 -19.97 7.45
#